data_AF-A0A2H1GHJ2-F1
#
_entry.id   AF-A0A2H1GHJ2-F1
#
_cell.length_a   1.000
_cell.length_b   1.000
_cell.length_c   1.000
_cell.angle_alpha   90.00
_cell.angle_beta   90.00
_cell.angle_gamma   90.00
#
_symmetry.space_group_name_H-M   'P 1'
#
loop_
_entity.id
_entity.type
_entity.pdbx_description
1 polymer ?
#
loop_
_entity_poly.entity_id
_entity_poly.type
_entity_poly.pdbx_seq_one_letter_code
_entity_poly.pdbx_strand_id
1 'polypeptide(L)'
;MVSGSVDGWGPGRGICSRFYRPTSGHSRHTAKLVRQVQDEIDVAFDAYLNTNTEGQWKEVKIKPVIESVVFNTTNRIFVGLPLCRSERFKKAINRWTMALGIGLLFCRYLIPGPMRPLITPVIAAPANFFIWRAVSYLTPTIKDRILEKNLCRASTKTSCNSQPNDMVQWIVDHNAQKADPAELKPSNIAG
;
A
#
# COMPACT_ATOMS: atom_id res chain seq x y z
N MET A 1 -30.99 -45.98 40.56
CA MET A 1 -30.44 -44.62 40.64
C MET A 1 -28.96 -44.72 40.29
N VAL A 2 -28.60 -44.43 39.05
CA VAL A 2 -27.21 -44.44 38.58
C VAL A 2 -26.83 -42.99 38.27
N SER A 3 -25.76 -42.58 38.93
CA SER A 3 -25.03 -41.33 38.75
C SER A 3 -24.59 -41.15 37.29
N GLY A 4 -24.73 -39.94 36.76
CA GLY A 4 -24.19 -39.54 35.47
C GLY A 4 -23.62 -38.13 35.58
N SER A 5 -22.32 -38.02 35.85
CA SER A 5 -21.53 -36.81 35.63
C SER A 5 -21.44 -36.56 34.12
N VAL A 6 -21.92 -35.40 33.66
CA VAL A 6 -21.64 -34.89 32.32
C VAL A 6 -20.65 -33.75 32.46
N ASP A 7 -19.38 -34.15 32.56
CA ASP A 7 -18.24 -33.27 32.44
C ASP A 7 -17.99 -32.94 30.96
N GLY A 8 -17.86 -31.64 30.69
CA GLY A 8 -16.96 -31.10 29.68
C GLY A 8 -17.36 -31.28 28.23
N TRP A 9 -18.01 -30.26 27.65
CA TRP A 9 -17.57 -29.63 26.40
C TRP A 9 -18.36 -28.35 26.14
N GLY A 10 -17.74 -27.21 26.44
CA GLY A 10 -18.26 -25.90 26.07
C GLY A 10 -17.13 -24.88 26.20
N PRO A 11 -16.79 -24.11 25.15
CA PRO A 11 -15.72 -23.12 25.26
C PRO A 11 -16.10 -22.10 26.33
N GLY A 12 -15.25 -21.97 27.34
CA GLY A 12 -15.44 -21.04 28.44
C GLY A 12 -15.70 -19.62 27.91
N ARG A 13 -16.69 -18.95 28.50
CA ARG A 13 -17.11 -17.56 28.20
C ARG A 13 -16.02 -16.48 28.38
N GLY A 14 -14.76 -16.86 28.51
CA GLY A 14 -13.60 -15.97 28.64
C GLY A 14 -12.73 -15.83 27.39
N ILE A 15 -12.94 -16.65 26.34
CA ILE A 15 -12.09 -16.60 25.13
C ILE A 15 -12.62 -15.59 24.09
N CYS A 16 -13.93 -15.36 24.05
CA CYS A 16 -14.57 -14.50 23.05
C CYS A 16 -14.43 -12.99 23.34
N SER A 17 -14.14 -12.59 24.58
CA SER A 17 -14.00 -11.17 24.95
C SER A 17 -12.63 -10.57 24.64
N ARG A 18 -11.64 -11.39 24.23
CA ARG A 18 -10.28 -10.93 23.95
C ARG A 18 -10.05 -10.49 22.50
N PHE A 19 -10.94 -10.87 21.58
CA PHE A 19 -10.74 -10.65 20.15
C PHE A 19 -11.31 -9.32 19.63
N TYR A 20 -12.28 -8.72 20.33
CA TYR A 20 -12.90 -7.46 19.93
C TYR A 20 -12.68 -6.38 20.99
N ARG A 21 -11.43 -5.91 21.12
CA ARG A 21 -11.16 -4.62 21.76
C ARG A 21 -11.05 -3.60 20.62
N PRO A 22 -12.07 -2.75 20.36
CA PRO A 22 -11.97 -1.70 19.36
C PRO A 22 -10.83 -0.78 19.79
N THR A 23 -9.69 -0.85 19.10
CA THR A 23 -8.62 0.10 19.31
C THR A 23 -9.08 1.41 18.70
N SER A 24 -9.36 2.39 19.57
CA SER A 24 -9.84 3.75 19.25
C SER A 24 -8.90 4.57 18.35
N GLY A 25 -7.78 3.99 17.89
CA GLY A 25 -6.86 4.58 16.91
C GLY A 25 -7.32 4.41 15.46
N HIS A 26 -8.01 3.32 15.10
CA HIS A 26 -8.39 3.05 13.70
C HIS A 26 -9.26 4.16 13.09
N SER A 27 -10.26 4.63 13.83
CA SER A 27 -11.24 5.62 13.35
C SER A 27 -10.62 6.99 13.03
N ARG A 28 -9.51 7.38 13.70
CA ARG A 28 -8.87 8.69 13.49
C ARG A 28 -8.11 8.77 12.17
N HIS A 29 -7.47 7.68 11.77
CA HIS A 29 -6.74 7.61 10.50
C HIS A 29 -7.68 7.46 9.32
N THR A 30 -8.74 6.64 9.47
CA THR A 30 -9.74 6.43 8.41
C THR A 30 -10.45 7.73 8.01
N ALA A 31 -10.90 8.54 8.96
CA ALA A 31 -11.61 9.79 8.65
C ALA A 31 -10.74 10.80 7.87
N LYS A 32 -9.43 10.85 8.17
CA LYS A 32 -8.48 11.69 7.43
C LYS A 32 -8.18 11.12 6.05
N LEU A 33 -8.00 9.81 5.94
CA LEU A 33 -7.77 9.14 4.65
C LEU A 33 -8.94 9.32 3.69
N VAL A 34 -10.19 9.21 4.17
CA VAL A 34 -11.38 9.38 3.32
C VAL A 34 -11.38 10.75 2.64
N ARG A 35 -11.05 11.82 3.38
CA ARG A 35 -10.93 13.16 2.78
C ARG A 35 -9.80 13.24 1.76
N GLN A 36 -8.64 12.68 2.08
CA GLN A 36 -7.50 12.66 1.16
C GLN A 36 -7.78 11.85 -0.12
N VAL A 37 -8.54 10.77 -0.01
CA VAL A 37 -8.99 9.96 -1.15
C VAL A 37 -9.99 10.74 -1.97
N GLN A 38 -10.96 11.42 -1.34
CA GLN A 38 -11.92 12.27 -2.04
C GLN A 38 -11.22 13.36 -2.86
N ASP A 39 -10.26 14.06 -2.25
CA ASP A 39 -9.49 15.09 -2.95
C ASP A 39 -8.76 14.53 -4.19
N GLU A 40 -8.23 13.31 -4.13
CA GLU A 40 -7.57 12.67 -5.28
C GLU A 40 -8.55 12.17 -6.34
N ILE A 41 -9.76 11.78 -5.94
CA ILE A 41 -10.85 11.45 -6.86
C ILE A 41 -11.18 12.71 -7.68
N ASP A 42 -11.47 13.82 -7.01
CA ASP A 42 -11.88 15.07 -7.65
C ASP A 42 -10.78 15.57 -8.62
N VAL A 43 -9.52 15.61 -8.17
CA VAL A 43 -8.37 16.00 -9.01
C VAL A 43 -8.20 15.08 -10.22
N ALA A 44 -8.36 13.76 -10.04
CA ALA A 44 -8.23 12.81 -11.14
C ALA A 44 -9.38 12.95 -12.14
N PHE A 45 -10.61 13.12 -11.67
CA PHE A 45 -11.76 13.35 -12.56
C PHE A 45 -11.63 14.66 -13.34
N ASP A 46 -11.22 15.75 -12.69
CA ASP A 46 -11.00 17.04 -13.34
C ASP A 46 -9.93 16.96 -14.44
N ALA A 47 -8.82 16.27 -14.17
CA ALA A 47 -7.73 16.09 -15.13
C ALA A 47 -8.16 15.31 -16.38
N TYR A 48 -9.05 14.32 -16.24
CA TYR A 48 -9.49 13.48 -17.35
C TYR A 48 -10.71 14.02 -18.09
N LEU A 49 -11.68 14.57 -17.36
CA LEU A 49 -12.92 15.10 -17.93
C LEU A 49 -12.73 16.48 -18.55
N ASN A 50 -11.63 17.19 -18.28
CA ASN A 50 -11.35 18.53 -18.79
C ASN A 50 -12.59 19.43 -18.62
N THR A 51 -12.76 19.92 -17.40
CA THR A 51 -13.86 20.83 -16.97
C THR A 51 -14.02 22.09 -17.83
N ASN A 52 -13.11 22.38 -18.77
CA ASN A 52 -13.18 23.48 -19.75
C ASN A 52 -13.94 23.14 -21.05
N THR A 53 -14.83 22.17 -21.03
CA THR A 53 -15.66 21.85 -22.21
C THR A 53 -17.01 22.52 -22.05
N GLU A 54 -17.08 23.83 -22.30
CA GLU A 54 -18.32 24.60 -22.27
C GLU A 54 -19.30 24.06 -23.34
N GLY A 55 -20.21 23.18 -22.93
CA GLY A 55 -21.39 22.78 -23.70
C GLY A 55 -21.18 21.79 -24.85
N GLN A 56 -20.00 21.20 -25.03
CA GLN A 56 -19.74 20.21 -26.10
C GLN A 56 -19.70 18.77 -25.55
N TRP A 57 -20.46 17.87 -26.19
CA TRP A 57 -20.37 16.44 -25.91
C TRP A 57 -19.03 15.89 -26.37
N LYS A 58 -18.37 15.12 -25.50
CA LYS A 58 -17.08 14.50 -25.78
C LYS A 58 -17.11 13.03 -25.41
N GLU A 59 -16.64 12.18 -26.32
CA GLU A 59 -16.44 10.76 -26.03
C GLU A 59 -15.18 10.59 -25.15
N VAL A 60 -15.36 9.98 -23.98
CA VAL A 60 -14.27 9.72 -23.03
C VAL A 60 -14.10 8.22 -22.83
N LYS A 61 -12.87 7.74 -23.00
CA LYS A 61 -12.53 6.34 -22.67
C LYS A 61 -12.50 6.19 -21.16
N ILE A 62 -13.48 5.48 -20.60
CA ILE A 62 -13.64 5.32 -19.14
C ILE A 62 -12.50 4.52 -18.51
N LYS A 63 -11.99 3.49 -19.19
CA LYS A 63 -10.92 2.61 -18.65
C LYS A 63 -9.71 3.39 -18.09
N PRO A 64 -9.02 4.26 -18.86
CA PRO A 64 -7.86 5.00 -18.34
C PRO A 64 -8.21 6.00 -17.23
N VAL A 65 -9.46 6.47 -17.18
CA VAL A 65 -9.94 7.34 -16.09
C VAL A 65 -10.00 6.55 -14.79
N ILE A 66 -10.73 5.43 -14.79
CA ILE A 66 -10.86 4.56 -13.61
C ILE A 66 -9.49 4.06 -13.16
N GLU A 67 -8.66 3.59 -14.10
CA GLU A 67 -7.31 3.09 -13.80
C GLU A 67 -6.46 4.15 -13.08
N SER A 68 -6.57 5.41 -13.50
CA SER A 68 -5.85 6.52 -12.89
C SER A 68 -6.41 6.94 -11.54
N VAL A 69 -7.73 7.02 -11.41
CA VAL A 69 -8.40 7.33 -10.14
C VAL A 69 -8.03 6.29 -9.09
N VAL A 70 -8.18 5.00 -9.42
CA VAL A 70 -7.84 3.90 -8.52
C VAL A 70 -6.35 3.92 -8.18
N PHE A 71 -5.47 4.14 -9.15
CA PHE A 71 -4.03 4.21 -8.90
C PHE A 71 -3.67 5.37 -7.96
N ASN A 72 -4.15 6.59 -8.22
CA ASN A 72 -3.80 7.77 -7.46
C ASN A 72 -4.33 7.69 -6.02
N THR A 73 -5.59 7.28 -5.85
CA THR A 73 -6.22 7.12 -4.52
C THR A 73 -5.54 6.05 -3.68
N THR A 74 -5.24 4.90 -4.29
CA THR A 74 -4.55 3.79 -3.62
C THR A 74 -3.15 4.23 -3.19
N ASN A 75 -2.38 4.84 -4.08
CA ASN A 75 -1.03 5.32 -3.75
C ASN A 75 -1.03 6.49 -2.77
N ARG A 76 -2.10 7.29 -2.71
CA ARG A 76 -2.24 8.33 -1.68
C ARG A 76 -2.26 7.74 -0.27
N ILE A 77 -2.87 6.57 -0.09
CA ILE A 77 -2.91 5.84 1.18
C ILE A 77 -1.55 5.18 1.46
N PHE A 78 -0.93 4.55 0.45
CA PHE A 78 0.29 3.78 0.64
C PHE A 78 1.54 4.64 0.78
N VAL A 79 1.82 5.49 -0.21
CA VAL A 79 3.08 6.24 -0.33
C VAL A 79 2.91 7.73 -0.05
N GLY A 80 1.68 8.25 -0.13
CA GLY A 80 1.40 9.67 0.05
C GLY A 80 1.90 10.55 -1.10
N LEU A 81 1.86 11.86 -0.88
CA LEU A 81 2.40 12.86 -1.82
C LEU A 81 3.93 12.99 -1.68
N PRO A 82 4.65 13.36 -2.75
CA PRO A 82 4.16 13.60 -4.12
C PRO A 82 4.12 12.33 -4.99
N LEU A 83 4.59 11.19 -4.47
CA LEU A 83 4.85 10.00 -5.28
C LEU A 83 3.56 9.38 -5.86
N CYS A 84 2.41 9.56 -5.20
CA CYS A 84 1.13 9.10 -5.71
C CYS A 84 0.72 9.71 -7.07
N ARG A 85 1.25 10.88 -7.43
CA ARG A 85 0.98 11.57 -8.72
C ARG A 85 2.11 11.40 -9.74
N SER A 86 3.15 10.64 -9.41
CA SER A 86 4.28 10.45 -10.31
C SER A 86 3.94 9.50 -11.44
N GLU A 87 3.84 10.02 -12.66
CA GLU A 87 3.65 9.21 -13.88
C GLU A 87 4.77 8.18 -14.09
N ARG A 88 5.99 8.47 -13.63
CA ARG A 88 7.12 7.53 -13.71
C ARG A 88 6.90 6.31 -12.81
N PHE A 89 6.41 6.54 -11.59
CA PHE A 89 6.11 5.49 -10.62
C PHE A 89 4.92 4.65 -11.11
N LYS A 90 3.85 5.32 -11.57
CA LYS A 90 2.68 4.67 -12.20
C LYS A 90 3.06 3.79 -13.37
N LYS A 91 3.90 4.28 -14.27
CA LYS A 91 4.37 3.50 -15.43
C LYS A 91 5.21 2.29 -15.01
N ALA A 92 6.01 2.40 -13.95
CA ALA A 92 6.78 1.27 -13.42
C ALA A 92 5.86 0.20 -12.83
N ILE A 93 4.87 0.58 -12.02
CA ILE A 93 3.89 -0.34 -11.45
C ILE A 93 3.04 -0.97 -12.56
N ASN A 94 2.54 -0.21 -13.52
CA ASN A 94 1.74 -0.76 -14.62
C ASN A 94 2.53 -1.79 -15.44
N ARG A 95 3.82 -1.54 -15.71
CA ARG A 95 4.69 -2.51 -16.39
C ARG A 95 4.94 -3.76 -15.56
N TRP A 96 5.12 -3.60 -14.26
CA TRP A 96 5.22 -4.73 -13.33
C TRP A 96 3.94 -5.57 -13.34
N THR A 97 2.77 -4.96 -13.21
CA THR A 97 1.47 -5.64 -13.24
C THR A 97 1.25 -6.39 -14.54
N MET A 98 1.60 -5.79 -15.69
CA MET A 98 1.54 -6.46 -16.99
C MET A 98 2.52 -7.64 -17.07
N ALA A 99 3.78 -7.45 -16.69
CA ALA A 99 4.79 -8.50 -16.71
C ALA A 99 4.42 -9.68 -15.80
N LEU A 100 3.89 -9.39 -14.61
CA LEU A 100 3.37 -10.41 -13.70
C LEU A 100 2.15 -11.13 -14.28
N GLY A 101 1.16 -10.39 -14.78
CA GLY A 101 -0.06 -10.99 -15.34
C GLY A 101 0.27 -11.92 -16.50
N ILE A 102 1.08 -11.44 -17.45
CA ILE A 102 1.57 -12.23 -18.58
C ILE A 102 2.37 -13.43 -18.07
N GLY A 103 3.32 -13.23 -17.16
CA GLY A 103 4.15 -14.29 -16.62
C GLY A 103 3.36 -15.39 -15.89
N LEU A 104 2.33 -15.01 -15.13
CA LEU A 104 1.43 -15.93 -14.45
C LEU A 104 0.60 -16.75 -15.44
N LEU A 105 0.07 -16.12 -16.50
CA LEU A 105 -0.66 -16.82 -17.56
C LEU A 105 0.25 -17.83 -18.27
N PHE A 106 1.46 -17.43 -18.66
CA PHE A 106 2.44 -18.33 -19.26
C PHE A 106 2.81 -19.49 -18.32
N CYS A 107 3.05 -19.20 -17.04
CA CYS A 107 3.38 -20.24 -16.06
C CYS A 107 2.23 -21.23 -15.84
N ARG A 108 0.99 -20.75 -15.85
CA ARG A 108 -0.20 -21.56 -15.64
C ARG A 108 -0.53 -22.45 -16.84
N TYR A 109 -0.47 -21.92 -18.06
CA TYR A 109 -0.97 -22.58 -19.26
C TYR A 109 0.10 -23.29 -20.09
N LEU A 110 1.34 -22.80 -20.10
CA LEU A 110 2.40 -23.34 -20.97
C LEU A 110 3.38 -24.28 -20.27
N ILE A 111 3.50 -24.21 -18.94
CA ILE A 111 4.56 -24.94 -18.24
C ILE A 111 4.01 -26.18 -17.50
N PRO A 112 4.37 -27.39 -17.97
CA PRO A 112 4.04 -28.62 -17.26
C PRO A 112 4.74 -28.67 -15.90
N GLY A 113 4.06 -29.23 -14.90
CA GLY A 113 4.48 -29.28 -13.48
C GLY A 113 5.98 -29.48 -13.20
N PRO A 114 6.67 -30.46 -13.82
CA PRO A 114 8.06 -30.75 -13.48
C PRO A 114 9.08 -29.72 -13.99
N MET A 115 8.76 -28.93 -15.03
CA MET A 115 9.68 -27.89 -15.55
C MET A 115 9.48 -26.52 -14.92
N ARG A 116 8.45 -26.36 -14.08
CA ARG A 116 8.15 -25.10 -13.39
C ARG A 116 9.33 -24.51 -12.61
N PRO A 117 10.05 -25.24 -11.74
CA PRO A 117 11.11 -24.63 -10.92
C PRO A 117 12.25 -24.02 -11.76
N LEU A 118 12.48 -24.51 -12.97
CA LEU A 118 13.54 -24.00 -13.84
C LEU A 118 13.09 -22.78 -14.67
N ILE A 119 11.85 -22.79 -15.15
CA ILE A 119 11.35 -21.76 -16.09
C ILE A 119 10.69 -20.59 -15.36
N THR A 120 10.06 -20.82 -14.20
CA THR A 120 9.40 -19.78 -13.42
C THR A 120 10.32 -18.59 -13.05
N PRO A 121 11.58 -18.79 -12.63
CA PRO A 121 12.50 -17.67 -12.34
C PRO A 121 12.77 -16.79 -13.57
N VAL A 122 12.90 -17.40 -14.75
CA VAL A 122 13.14 -16.68 -16.02
C VAL A 122 11.93 -15.82 -16.39
N ILE A 123 10.72 -16.37 -16.23
CA ILE A 123 9.48 -15.64 -16.49
C ILE A 123 9.23 -14.54 -15.46
N ALA A 124 9.65 -14.75 -14.21
CA ALA A 124 9.53 -13.76 -13.14
C ALA A 124 10.58 -12.63 -13.24
N ALA A 125 11.70 -12.85 -13.93
CA ALA A 125 12.79 -11.88 -14.07
C ALA A 125 12.34 -10.47 -14.55
N PRO A 126 11.54 -10.30 -15.63
CA PRO A 126 11.06 -8.98 -16.04
C PRO A 126 10.19 -8.32 -14.97
N ALA A 127 9.34 -9.09 -14.27
CA ALA A 127 8.55 -8.55 -13.17
C ALA A 127 9.46 -8.10 -12.01
N ASN A 128 10.45 -8.91 -11.62
CA ASN A 128 11.43 -8.56 -10.59
C ASN A 128 12.20 -7.27 -10.92
N PHE A 129 12.54 -7.06 -12.20
CA PHE A 129 13.16 -5.81 -12.64
C PHE A 129 12.24 -4.59 -12.50
N PHE A 130 10.98 -4.71 -12.92
CA PHE A 130 10.03 -3.58 -12.84
C PHE A 130 9.66 -3.22 -11.40
N ILE A 131 9.51 -4.21 -10.51
CA ILE A 131 9.28 -3.93 -9.09
C ILE A 131 10.51 -3.31 -8.45
N TRP A 132 11.72 -3.81 -8.73
CA TRP A 132 12.96 -3.17 -8.24
C TRP A 132 13.05 -1.71 -8.67
N ARG A 133 12.67 -1.41 -9.92
CA ARG A 133 12.58 -0.04 -10.42
C ARG A 133 11.51 0.78 -9.71
N ALA A 134 10.34 0.21 -9.40
CA ALA A 134 9.31 0.90 -8.64
C ALA A 134 9.78 1.22 -7.21
N VAL A 135 10.41 0.25 -6.54
CA VAL A 135 11.03 0.43 -5.22
C VAL A 135 12.09 1.53 -5.24
N SER A 136 12.90 1.61 -6.30
CA SER A 136 13.91 2.68 -6.43
C SER A 136 13.33 4.10 -6.38
N TYR A 137 12.08 4.30 -6.83
CA TYR A 137 11.39 5.59 -6.72
C TYR A 137 10.87 5.87 -5.30
N LEU A 138 10.58 4.83 -4.53
CA LEU A 138 10.07 4.94 -3.15
C LEU A 138 11.19 5.14 -2.13
N THR A 139 12.34 4.51 -2.36
CA THR A 139 13.53 4.59 -1.48
C THR A 139 13.92 6.02 -1.05
N PRO A 140 14.02 7.04 -1.94
CA PRO A 140 14.37 8.39 -1.50
C PRO A 140 13.33 8.96 -0.53
N THR A 141 12.04 8.78 -0.82
CA THR A 141 10.94 9.24 0.06
C THR A 141 11.01 8.61 1.44
N ILE A 142 11.34 7.32 1.54
CA ILE A 142 11.52 6.64 2.83
C ILE A 142 12.73 7.21 3.59
N LYS A 143 13.85 7.42 2.90
CA LYS A 143 15.08 7.96 3.51
C LYS A 143 14.84 9.36 4.10
N ASP A 144 14.19 10.23 3.34
CA ASP A 144 13.90 11.60 3.76
C ASP A 144 13.03 11.60 5.02
N ARG A 145 12.00 10.75 5.08
CA ARG A 145 11.11 10.62 6.24
C ARG A 145 11.80 10.09 7.49
N ILE A 146 12.69 9.10 7.35
CA ILE A 146 13.49 8.59 8.47
C ILE A 146 14.42 9.69 9.00
N LEU A 147 15.04 10.45 8.09
CA LEU A 147 15.93 11.55 8.44
C LEU A 147 15.17 12.67 9.18
N GLU A 148 14.05 13.13 8.63
CA GLU A 148 13.16 14.10 9.26
C GLU A 148 12.74 13.66 10.67
N LYS A 149 12.37 12.39 10.82
CA LYS A 149 11.99 11.81 12.11
C LYS A 149 13.15 11.81 13.11
N ASN A 150 14.36 11.46 12.68
CA ASN A 150 15.54 11.48 13.54
C ASN A 150 15.91 12.91 13.98
N LEU A 151 15.82 13.89 13.07
CA LEU A 151 16.02 15.31 13.37
C LEU A 151 14.95 15.84 14.35
N CYS A 152 13.71 15.40 14.18
CA CYS A 152 12.60 15.67 15.09
C CYS A 152 12.84 15.09 16.49
N ARG A 153 13.40 13.89 16.60
CA ARG A 153 13.76 13.30 17.90
C ARG A 153 14.91 14.05 18.58
N ALA A 154 15.83 14.60 17.80
CA ALA A 154 16.99 15.34 18.30
C ALA A 154 16.66 16.81 18.68
N SER A 155 15.59 17.39 18.14
CA SER A 155 15.17 18.75 18.44
C SER A 155 13.91 18.77 19.31
N THR A 156 13.95 19.43 20.46
CA THR A 156 12.80 19.61 21.37
C THR A 156 11.72 20.57 20.81
N LYS A 157 11.55 20.62 19.48
CA LYS A 157 10.64 21.56 18.80
C LYS A 157 9.34 20.88 18.38
N THR A 158 8.24 21.55 18.71
CA THR A 158 6.84 21.26 18.36
C THR A 158 6.53 21.20 16.85
N SER A 159 7.51 21.44 15.97
CA SER A 159 7.28 21.48 14.50
C SER A 159 7.09 20.11 13.85
N CYS A 160 7.21 19.01 14.61
CA CYS A 160 7.00 17.64 14.12
C CYS A 160 5.52 17.24 13.97
N ASN A 161 4.59 18.21 14.06
CA ASN A 161 3.14 17.96 14.04
C ASN A 161 2.56 17.69 12.65
N SER A 162 3.31 17.90 11.56
CA SER A 162 2.81 17.68 10.19
C SER A 162 3.33 16.36 9.60
N GLN A 163 3.26 15.25 10.34
CA GLN A 163 3.59 13.96 9.76
C GLN A 163 2.53 13.53 8.74
N PRO A 164 2.93 13.05 7.56
CA PRO A 164 2.01 12.57 6.54
C PRO A 164 1.23 11.35 7.06
N ASN A 165 -0.07 11.34 6.82
CA ASN A 165 -0.95 10.24 7.22
C ASN A 165 -1.03 9.17 6.12
N ASP A 166 0.04 8.39 5.97
CA ASP A 166 0.13 7.31 4.97
C ASP A 166 0.81 6.05 5.55
N MET A 167 0.73 4.94 4.81
CA MET A 167 1.20 3.64 5.29
C MET A 167 2.72 3.61 5.51
N VAL A 168 3.51 4.25 4.65
CA VAL A 168 4.97 4.32 4.82
C VAL A 168 5.32 4.99 6.15
N GLN A 169 4.64 6.09 6.50
CA GLN A 169 4.84 6.75 7.78
C GLN A 169 4.47 5.83 8.95
N TRP A 170 3.35 5.12 8.85
CA TRP A 170 2.93 4.18 9.90
C TRP A 170 3.93 3.02 10.08
N ILE A 171 4.52 2.52 9.00
CA ILE A 171 5.58 1.49 9.07
C ILE A 171 6.83 2.05 9.75
N VAL A 172 7.26 3.25 9.39
CA VAL A 172 8.40 3.93 10.04
C VAL A 172 8.10 4.19 11.53
N ASP A 173 6.86 4.53 11.88
CA ASP A 173 6.41 4.71 13.26
C ASP A 173 6.40 3.42 14.06
N HIS A 174 5.88 2.35 13.47
CA HIS A 174 5.88 1.03 14.07
C HIS A 174 7.31 0.48 14.25
N ASN A 175 8.16 0.59 13.23
CA ASN A 175 9.53 0.08 13.30
C ASN A 175 10.41 0.89 14.25
N ALA A 176 10.16 2.20 14.40
CA ALA A 176 10.87 3.02 15.40
C ALA A 176 10.54 2.66 16.85
N GLN A 177 9.41 1.99 17.11
CA GLN A 177 9.07 1.47 18.44
C GLN A 177 9.78 0.16 18.75
N LYS A 178 10.24 -0.58 17.73
CA LYS A 178 11.02 -1.80 17.91
C LYS A 178 12.45 -1.45 18.32
N ALA A 179 13.05 -2.31 19.13
CA ALA A 179 14.41 -2.12 19.62
C ALA A 179 15.50 -2.40 18.55
N ASP A 180 15.15 -3.05 17.44
CA ASP A 180 16.11 -3.44 16.41
C ASP A 180 16.36 -2.29 15.39
N PRO A 181 17.59 -1.73 15.33
CA PRO A 181 17.94 -0.69 14.36
C PRO A 181 17.96 -1.18 12.90
N ALA A 182 18.00 -2.49 12.64
CA ALA A 182 17.94 -3.03 11.28
C ALA A 182 16.56 -2.82 10.63
N GLU A 183 15.48 -2.78 11.42
CA GLU A 183 14.09 -2.60 10.94
C GLU A 183 13.82 -1.19 10.38
N LEU A 184 14.65 -0.21 10.77
CA LEU A 184 14.61 1.16 10.28
C LEU A 184 15.40 1.36 8.98
N LYS A 185 16.07 0.32 8.45
CA LYS A 185 16.80 0.44 7.19
C LYS A 185 15.81 0.66 6.03
N PRO A 186 16.07 1.64 5.14
CA PRO A 186 15.19 1.92 4.00
C PRO A 186 14.95 0.69 3.12
N SER A 187 15.94 -0.19 2.97
CA SER A 187 15.80 -1.46 2.22
C SER A 187 14.74 -2.38 2.82
N ASN A 188 14.68 -2.48 4.15
CA ASN A 188 13.76 -3.39 4.84
C ASN A 188 12.31 -2.86 4.82
N ILE A 189 12.14 -1.55 4.65
CA ILE A 189 10.82 -0.89 4.55
C ILE A 189 10.31 -0.90 3.10
N ALA A 190 11.21 -0.75 2.13
CA ALA A 190 10.85 -0.60 0.72
C ALA A 190 10.60 -1.93 -0.01
N GLY A 191 11.11 -3.05 0.52
CA GLY A 191 10.96 -4.40 -0.04
C GLY A 191 12.29 -5.09 -0.28
#